data_AF-I3S2X1-F1
#
_entry.id   AF-I3S2X1-F1
#
_cell.length_a   1.000
_cell.length_b   1.000
_cell.length_c   1.000
_cell.angle_alpha   90.00
_cell.angle_beta   90.00
_cell.angle_gamma   90.00
#
_symmetry.space_group_name_H-M   'P 1'
#
loop_
_entity.id
_entity.type
_entity.pdbx_description
1 polymer ?
#
loop_
_entity_poly.entity_id
_entity_poly.type
_entity_poly.pdbx_seq_one_letter_code
_entity_poly.pdbx_strand_id
1 'polypeptide(L)'
;MATITGGAAARMIPSATRATVSLSTSRSFFSFSLASSSRSVSSLNCLRSSPRISHIFLNQRRGEVRVSSGRFGTVAFASDPDQLKSAREDIKELLKTKFCHPLLIRLGWHDAGTYNKNIEEWPQRGGANGSLRFEVELKHGANAGLVNALKLLQPIKDKYSGVTYADLFQLASATAVEEAGGPKIPMKYGRVDVTGPEQCPEEGRLPDAGPLHLLIICVKFSTEWG
;
A
#
# COMPACT_ATOMS: atom_id res chain seq x y z
N MET A 1 14.07 -23.75 -72.13
CA MET A 1 13.28 -24.81 -72.78
C MET A 1 13.32 -26.05 -71.90
N ALA A 2 12.36 -26.19 -70.99
CA ALA A 2 11.98 -27.46 -70.36
C ALA A 2 10.59 -27.26 -69.74
N THR A 3 9.59 -27.78 -70.44
CA THR A 3 8.20 -27.93 -70.06
C THR A 3 8.08 -29.11 -69.10
N ILE A 4 7.42 -28.95 -67.95
CA ILE A 4 6.74 -30.06 -67.27
C ILE A 4 5.35 -29.60 -66.81
N THR A 5 4.40 -30.42 -67.20
CA THR A 5 2.95 -30.35 -67.10
C THR A 5 2.41 -30.89 -65.77
N GLY A 6 1.28 -30.32 -65.32
CA GLY A 6 0.09 -31.08 -64.94
C GLY A 6 -0.13 -31.39 -63.46
N GLY A 7 -1.35 -31.08 -62.98
CA GLY A 7 -1.92 -31.69 -61.78
C GLY A 7 -2.90 -30.82 -60.99
N ALA A 8 -4.09 -30.57 -61.54
CA ALA A 8 -5.21 -29.97 -60.81
C ALA A 8 -5.90 -31.00 -59.91
N ALA A 9 -6.14 -30.66 -58.65
CA ALA A 9 -7.12 -31.34 -57.80
C ALA A 9 -7.80 -30.33 -56.87
N ALA A 10 -9.06 -30.04 -57.18
CA ALA A 10 -10.00 -29.31 -56.33
C ALA A 10 -10.74 -30.29 -55.39
N ARG A 11 -11.20 -29.77 -54.23
CA ARG A 11 -12.15 -30.30 -53.21
C ARG A 11 -11.51 -30.21 -51.81
N MET A 12 -12.12 -29.72 -50.72
CA MET A 12 -13.48 -29.28 -50.37
C MET A 12 -13.38 -28.27 -49.21
N ILE A 13 -14.38 -27.40 -49.11
CA ILE A 13 -14.61 -26.45 -48.01
C ILE A 13 -15.45 -27.17 -46.93
N PRO A 14 -15.10 -27.10 -45.64
CA PRO A 14 -16.09 -27.27 -44.56
C PRO A 14 -16.49 -25.91 -43.97
N SER A 15 -17.80 -25.67 -44.02
CA SER A 15 -18.49 -24.50 -43.47
C SER A 15 -18.75 -24.66 -41.96
N ALA A 16 -18.66 -23.52 -41.27
CA ALA A 16 -19.13 -23.13 -39.94
C ALA A 16 -19.72 -24.18 -38.97
N THR A 17 -19.23 -24.13 -37.72
CA THR A 17 -20.11 -24.28 -36.55
C THR A 17 -19.69 -23.30 -35.46
N ARG A 18 -20.53 -22.29 -35.24
CA ARG A 18 -20.45 -21.28 -34.20
C ARG A 18 -20.94 -21.90 -32.89
N ALA A 19 -20.03 -22.15 -31.96
CA ALA A 19 -20.38 -22.61 -30.62
C ALA A 19 -20.87 -21.42 -29.78
N THR A 20 -22.18 -21.38 -29.55
CA THR A 20 -22.82 -20.46 -28.61
C THR A 20 -22.71 -21.07 -27.21
N VAL A 21 -21.86 -20.49 -26.36
CA VAL A 21 -21.83 -20.81 -24.92
C VAL A 21 -22.93 -20.02 -24.22
N SER A 22 -23.98 -20.71 -23.78
CA SER A 22 -25.01 -20.20 -22.88
C SER A 22 -24.55 -20.33 -21.43
N LEU A 23 -24.37 -19.19 -20.75
CA LEU A 23 -24.08 -19.16 -19.32
C LEU A 23 -25.41 -19.16 -18.56
N SER A 24 -25.77 -20.30 -17.96
CA SER A 24 -26.93 -20.41 -17.08
C SER A 24 -26.63 -19.85 -15.70
N THR A 25 -27.37 -18.81 -15.32
CA THR A 25 -27.39 -18.21 -13.99
C THR A 25 -28.04 -19.15 -12.97
N SER A 26 -27.26 -19.79 -12.10
CA SER A 26 -27.78 -20.43 -10.89
C SER A 26 -27.49 -19.55 -9.67
N ARG A 27 -28.52 -18.84 -9.22
CA ARG A 27 -28.55 -18.13 -7.94
C ARG A 27 -28.81 -19.14 -6.83
N SER A 28 -27.79 -19.45 -6.05
CA SER A 28 -27.92 -20.24 -4.82
C SER A 28 -28.22 -19.27 -3.67
N PHE A 29 -29.50 -19.18 -3.29
CA PHE A 29 -29.94 -18.53 -2.06
C PHE A 29 -29.61 -19.45 -0.88
N PHE A 30 -28.64 -19.06 -0.05
CA PHE A 30 -28.50 -19.62 1.29
C PHE A 30 -29.27 -18.72 2.26
N SER A 31 -30.51 -19.10 2.55
CA SER A 31 -31.24 -18.67 3.74
C SER A 31 -30.77 -19.53 4.91
N PHE A 32 -30.29 -18.92 5.99
CA PHE A 32 -30.23 -19.58 7.29
C PHE A 32 -30.99 -18.74 8.31
N SER A 33 -32.08 -19.32 8.79
CA SER A 33 -33.06 -18.69 9.67
C SER A 33 -32.53 -18.46 11.08
N LEU A 34 -32.96 -17.33 11.61
CA LEU A 34 -32.92 -16.89 13.00
C LEU A 34 -33.68 -17.88 13.90
N ALA A 35 -33.03 -18.39 14.95
CA ALA A 35 -33.70 -19.07 16.05
C ALA A 35 -33.33 -18.39 17.37
N SER A 36 -34.28 -17.59 17.88
CA SER A 36 -34.29 -17.09 19.25
C SER A 36 -34.58 -18.22 20.22
N SER A 37 -33.89 -18.25 21.35
CA SER A 37 -34.35 -18.96 22.54
C SER A 37 -33.94 -18.21 23.80
N SER A 38 -34.95 -17.61 24.42
CA SER A 38 -34.91 -16.93 25.70
C SER A 38 -34.81 -17.94 26.86
N ARG A 39 -33.96 -17.66 27.86
CA ARG A 39 -34.14 -18.14 29.23
C ARG A 39 -33.76 -17.07 30.25
N SER A 40 -34.78 -16.63 30.99
CA SER A 40 -34.77 -15.92 32.29
C SER A 40 -34.22 -16.88 33.38
N VAL A 41 -33.68 -16.51 34.55
CA VAL A 41 -34.19 -15.62 35.62
C VAL A 41 -33.08 -15.37 36.67
N SER A 42 -33.07 -14.16 37.27
CA SER A 42 -32.89 -13.82 38.72
C SER A 42 -31.58 -14.15 39.47
N SER A 43 -31.08 -13.42 40.48
CA SER A 43 -31.31 -12.08 41.07
C SER A 43 -30.27 -11.89 42.22
N LEU A 44 -30.12 -10.65 42.69
CA LEU A 44 -29.65 -10.17 44.01
C LEU A 44 -28.17 -9.78 44.24
N ASN A 45 -27.99 -8.45 44.32
CA ASN A 45 -27.41 -7.63 45.40
C ASN A 45 -25.97 -7.89 45.89
N CYS A 46 -25.15 -6.82 45.93
CA CYS A 46 -24.70 -6.20 47.19
C CYS A 46 -24.00 -4.84 46.94
N LEU A 47 -24.35 -3.87 47.78
CA LEU A 47 -23.82 -2.51 47.91
C LEU A 47 -22.33 -2.49 48.31
N ARG A 48 -21.56 -1.44 47.92
CA ARG A 48 -20.92 -0.51 48.90
C ARG A 48 -20.21 0.71 48.25
N SER A 49 -20.73 1.88 48.60
CA SER A 49 -20.11 3.14 49.08
C SER A 49 -18.77 3.69 48.58
N SER A 50 -18.81 5.01 48.31
CA SER A 50 -17.76 6.02 48.07
C SER A 50 -16.66 6.14 49.14
N PRO A 51 -15.61 6.97 48.93
CA PRO A 51 -15.70 8.37 49.35
C PRO A 51 -15.04 9.43 48.42
N ARG A 52 -15.41 10.68 48.71
CA ARG A 52 -14.94 11.96 48.13
C ARG A 52 -13.50 12.28 48.55
N ILE A 53 -12.75 12.98 47.68
CA ILE A 53 -11.60 13.82 48.08
C ILE A 53 -11.72 15.20 47.44
N SER A 54 -11.44 16.20 48.26
CA SER A 54 -11.61 17.64 48.13
C SER A 54 -10.42 18.37 47.48
N HIS A 55 -10.74 19.56 46.95
CA HIS A 55 -9.90 20.68 46.50
C HIS A 55 -8.50 20.83 47.13
N ILE A 56 -7.48 21.08 46.30
CA ILE A 56 -6.38 22.05 46.58
C ILE A 56 -5.98 22.75 45.26
N PHE A 57 -6.11 24.08 45.27
CA PHE A 57 -5.47 25.03 44.34
C PHE A 57 -3.98 25.14 44.72
N LEU A 58 -3.04 24.97 43.78
CA LEU A 58 -1.67 25.49 43.91
C LEU A 58 -1.04 25.76 42.53
N ASN A 59 -1.05 27.05 42.19
CA ASN A 59 0.07 27.85 41.73
C ASN A 59 0.92 27.40 40.51
N GLN A 60 0.69 28.14 39.42
CA GLN A 60 1.65 28.76 38.51
C GLN A 60 3.15 28.62 38.89
N ARG A 61 3.92 27.93 38.04
CA ARG A 61 5.31 28.29 37.75
C ARG A 61 5.60 28.11 36.27
N ARG A 62 5.85 29.23 35.59
CA ARG A 62 6.55 29.31 34.31
C ARG A 62 7.97 28.77 34.53
N GLY A 63 8.26 27.64 33.90
CA GLY A 63 9.61 27.12 33.72
C GLY A 63 10.15 27.57 32.37
N GLU A 64 11.29 28.24 32.42
CA GLU A 64 12.08 28.79 31.34
C GLU A 64 12.49 27.72 30.32
N VAL A 65 12.12 27.91 29.04
CA VAL A 65 12.53 27.03 27.94
C VAL A 65 13.96 27.39 27.55
N ARG A 66 14.91 26.60 28.04
CA ARG A 66 16.29 26.58 27.53
C ARG A 66 16.28 25.90 26.16
N VAL A 67 16.40 26.67 25.10
CA VAL A 67 16.64 26.16 23.75
C VAL A 67 18.08 25.68 23.67
N SER A 68 18.31 24.39 23.94
CA SER A 68 19.56 23.74 23.56
C SER A 68 19.49 23.36 22.09
N SER A 69 20.28 24.06 21.28
CA SER A 69 20.61 23.67 19.90
C SER A 69 21.26 22.30 19.92
N GLY A 70 20.43 21.27 19.72
CA GLY A 70 20.81 19.86 19.80
C GLY A 70 20.71 19.24 18.42
N ARG A 71 21.87 19.10 17.78
CA ARG A 71 22.26 18.06 16.81
C ARG A 71 21.10 17.12 16.42
N PHE A 72 20.52 17.32 15.22
CA PHE A 72 19.52 16.42 14.64
C PHE A 72 20.15 15.05 14.38
N GLY A 73 20.10 14.18 15.39
CA GLY A 73 20.27 12.75 15.20
C GLY A 73 19.03 12.22 14.50
N THR A 74 19.20 11.50 13.40
CA THR A 74 18.12 10.76 12.73
C THR A 74 17.76 9.55 13.58
N VAL A 75 17.00 9.79 14.65
CA VAL A 75 16.33 8.71 15.37
C VAL A 75 15.12 8.31 14.52
N ALA A 76 14.99 7.01 14.24
CA ALA A 76 13.86 6.45 13.50
C ALA A 76 12.54 6.76 14.22
N PHE A 77 11.88 7.85 13.82
CA PHE A 77 10.61 8.28 14.41
C PHE A 77 9.48 8.00 13.43
N ALA A 78 8.35 7.51 13.96
CA ALA A 78 7.13 7.30 13.20
C ALA A 78 6.64 8.65 12.61
N SER A 79 5.96 8.61 11.47
CA SER A 79 5.54 9.83 10.79
C SER A 79 4.57 10.69 11.62
N ASP A 80 4.78 12.01 11.58
CA ASP A 80 3.91 13.01 12.22
C ASP A 80 2.54 13.08 11.49
N PRO A 81 1.40 12.80 12.17
CA PRO A 81 0.09 12.76 11.53
C PRO A 81 -0.37 14.09 10.94
N ASP A 82 0.09 15.23 11.46
CA ASP A 82 -0.33 16.53 10.94
C ASP A 82 0.43 16.88 9.65
N GLN A 83 1.73 16.59 9.59
CA GLN A 83 2.51 16.72 8.35
C GLN A 83 2.01 15.76 7.26
N LEU A 84 1.57 14.56 7.61
CA LEU A 84 0.98 13.62 6.65
C LEU A 84 -0.29 14.18 5.98
N LYS A 85 -1.14 14.89 6.74
CA LYS A 85 -2.34 15.54 6.17
C LYS A 85 -1.94 16.65 5.19
N SER A 86 -0.98 17.49 5.55
CA SER A 86 -0.48 18.54 4.66
C SER A 86 0.19 17.97 3.41
N ALA A 87 1.04 16.94 3.57
CA ALA A 87 1.68 16.25 2.45
C ALA A 87 0.67 15.65 1.48
N ARG A 88 -0.46 15.14 1.98
CA ARG A 88 -1.56 14.63 1.14
C ARG A 88 -2.11 15.72 0.22
N GLU A 89 -2.33 16.94 0.72
CA GLU A 89 -2.87 18.03 -0.09
C GLU A 89 -1.87 18.48 -1.16
N ASP A 90 -0.59 18.60 -0.82
CA ASP A 90 0.49 18.86 -1.79
C ASP A 90 0.57 17.77 -2.87
N ILE A 91 0.38 16.49 -2.51
CA ILE A 91 0.32 15.39 -3.47
C ILE A 91 -0.88 15.52 -4.40
N LYS A 92 -2.06 15.91 -3.89
CA LYS A 92 -3.24 16.14 -4.75
C LYS A 92 -2.99 17.27 -5.75
N GLU A 93 -2.33 18.34 -5.34
CA GLU A 93 -1.93 19.42 -6.24
C GLU A 93 -0.94 18.93 -7.31
N LEU A 94 0.07 18.15 -6.90
CA LEU A 94 1.02 17.52 -7.81
C LEU A 94 0.31 16.64 -8.85
N LEU A 95 -0.64 15.82 -8.42
CA LEU A 95 -1.43 14.93 -9.27
C LEU A 95 -2.27 15.68 -10.31
N LYS A 96 -2.90 16.79 -9.90
CA LYS A 96 -3.66 17.69 -10.79
C LYS A 96 -2.78 18.39 -11.82
N THR A 97 -1.53 18.68 -11.47
CA THR A 97 -0.59 19.42 -12.33
C THR A 97 0.16 18.52 -13.30
N LYS A 98 0.61 17.34 -12.83
CA LYS A 98 1.54 16.46 -13.56
C LYS A 98 0.89 15.19 -14.09
N PHE A 99 -0.33 14.86 -13.65
CA PHE A 99 -1.08 13.67 -14.08
C PHE A 99 -0.32 12.35 -13.88
N CYS A 100 0.51 12.24 -12.83
CA CYS A 100 1.39 11.10 -12.58
C CYS A 100 0.76 9.96 -11.75
N HIS A 101 -0.57 9.85 -11.72
CA HIS A 101 -1.31 8.88 -10.90
C HIS A 101 -0.78 7.44 -11.03
N PRO A 102 -0.64 6.85 -12.24
CA PRO A 102 -0.20 5.46 -12.38
C PRO A 102 1.23 5.23 -11.90
N LEU A 103 2.08 6.26 -12.02
CA LEU A 103 3.47 6.18 -11.61
C LEU A 103 3.62 6.15 -10.09
N LEU A 104 2.85 6.97 -9.36
CA LEU A 104 2.86 6.97 -7.89
C LEU A 104 2.24 5.69 -7.31
N ILE A 105 1.21 5.15 -7.96
CA ILE A 105 0.63 3.85 -7.59
C ILE A 105 1.67 2.75 -7.75
N ARG A 106 2.37 2.73 -8.89
CA ARG A 106 3.46 1.78 -9.15
C ARG A 106 4.58 1.91 -8.11
N LEU A 107 4.97 3.12 -7.74
CA LEU A 107 6.00 3.34 -6.73
C LEU A 107 5.65 2.68 -5.39
N GLY A 108 4.46 2.95 -4.86
CA GLY A 108 4.02 2.35 -3.60
C GLY A 108 3.90 0.82 -3.67
N TRP A 109 3.44 0.30 -4.81
CA TRP A 109 3.40 -1.14 -5.06
C TRP A 109 4.80 -1.78 -5.08
N HIS A 110 5.76 -1.18 -5.77
CA HIS A 110 7.10 -1.75 -5.90
C HIS A 110 7.87 -1.77 -4.58
N ASP A 111 7.66 -0.77 -3.72
CA ASP A 111 8.23 -0.75 -2.36
C ASP A 111 7.65 -1.90 -1.52
N ALA A 112 6.31 -2.00 -1.44
CA ALA A 112 5.63 -3.05 -0.67
C ALA A 112 5.79 -4.47 -1.27
N GLY A 113 5.93 -4.59 -2.58
CA GLY A 113 5.92 -5.85 -3.32
C GLY A 113 7.12 -6.76 -3.04
N THR A 114 8.20 -6.20 -2.48
CA THR A 114 9.41 -6.93 -2.07
C THR A 114 9.22 -7.75 -0.80
N TYR A 115 8.06 -7.63 -0.13
CA TYR A 115 7.75 -8.36 1.09
C TYR A 115 7.79 -9.88 0.91
N ASN A 116 8.45 -10.56 1.84
CA ASN A 116 8.51 -12.00 1.95
C ASN A 116 8.04 -12.46 3.33
N LYS A 117 6.88 -13.13 3.38
CA LYS A 117 6.26 -13.65 4.62
C LYS A 117 7.08 -14.73 5.33
N ASN A 118 8.05 -15.34 4.65
CA ASN A 118 8.89 -16.40 5.21
C ASN A 118 10.09 -15.85 5.99
N ILE A 119 10.32 -14.53 5.95
CA ILE A 119 11.38 -13.83 6.69
C ILE A 119 10.69 -12.99 7.76
N GLU A 120 11.08 -13.16 9.02
CA GLU A 120 10.42 -12.48 10.14
C GLU A 120 11.09 -11.13 10.46
N GLU A 121 12.40 -11.06 10.24
CA GLU A 121 13.25 -9.95 10.62
C GLU A 121 13.02 -8.72 9.75
N TRP A 122 12.85 -7.57 10.41
CA TRP A 122 12.87 -6.27 9.76
C TRP A 122 14.30 -5.70 9.79
N PRO A 123 14.82 -5.13 8.69
CA PRO A 123 14.17 -4.85 7.40
C PRO A 123 14.30 -5.95 6.31
N GLN A 124 14.95 -7.08 6.61
CA GLN A 124 15.32 -8.13 5.63
C GLN A 124 14.12 -8.74 4.90
N ARG A 125 12.96 -8.81 5.56
CA ARG A 125 11.71 -9.27 4.95
C ARG A 125 11.23 -8.41 3.77
N GLY A 126 11.78 -7.21 3.57
CA GLY A 126 11.32 -6.24 2.58
C GLY A 126 9.98 -5.61 2.96
N GLY A 127 9.25 -5.12 1.97
CA GLY A 127 7.95 -4.47 2.16
C GLY A 127 8.06 -2.95 2.21
N ALA A 128 6.99 -2.29 2.67
CA ALA A 128 6.88 -0.83 2.65
C ALA A 128 7.78 -0.16 3.71
N ASN A 129 9.08 -0.10 3.45
CA ASN A 129 10.11 0.40 4.36
C ASN A 129 10.94 1.55 3.75
N GLY A 130 10.55 2.02 2.55
CA GLY A 130 11.20 3.15 1.87
C GLY A 130 12.59 2.84 1.32
N SER A 131 13.00 1.57 1.22
CA SER A 131 14.31 1.17 0.66
C SER A 131 14.42 1.51 -0.82
N LEU A 132 13.30 1.57 -1.53
CA LEU A 132 13.21 1.92 -2.95
C LEU A 132 13.76 3.31 -3.30
N ARG A 133 14.06 4.16 -2.32
CA ARG A 133 14.73 5.45 -2.56
C ARG A 133 16.22 5.31 -2.90
N PHE A 134 16.84 4.18 -2.56
CA PHE A 134 18.26 3.96 -2.76
C PHE A 134 18.56 3.51 -4.19
N GLU A 135 19.71 3.93 -4.70
CA GLU A 135 20.11 3.67 -6.08
C GLU A 135 20.29 2.17 -6.37
N VAL A 136 20.69 1.37 -5.38
CA VAL A 136 20.85 -0.10 -5.49
C VAL A 136 19.53 -0.73 -5.94
N GLU A 137 18.43 -0.42 -5.25
CA GLU A 137 17.13 -1.00 -5.54
C GLU A 137 16.46 -0.36 -6.76
N LEU A 138 16.69 0.94 -7.01
CA LEU A 138 16.20 1.61 -8.21
C LEU A 138 16.79 1.06 -9.52
N LYS A 139 18.00 0.49 -9.46
CA LYS A 139 18.67 -0.11 -10.61
C LYS A 139 18.12 -1.49 -10.98
N HIS A 140 17.33 -2.13 -10.12
CA HIS A 140 16.67 -3.39 -10.46
C HIS A 140 15.80 -3.23 -11.72
N GLY A 141 15.81 -4.23 -12.60
CA GLY A 141 15.15 -4.16 -13.91
C GLY A 141 13.64 -3.88 -13.78
N ALA A 142 12.99 -4.46 -12.77
CA ALA A 142 11.58 -4.23 -12.48
C ALA A 142 11.26 -2.77 -12.07
N ASN A 143 12.24 -2.03 -11.56
CA ASN A 143 12.08 -0.66 -11.04
C ASN A 143 12.43 0.43 -12.06
N ALA A 144 12.69 0.05 -13.31
CA ALA A 144 12.99 0.98 -14.40
C ALA A 144 11.95 2.12 -14.49
N GLY A 145 12.43 3.36 -14.42
CA GLY A 145 11.65 4.60 -14.50
C GLY A 145 11.14 5.15 -13.16
N LEU A 146 11.22 4.41 -12.04
CA LEU A 146 10.73 4.87 -10.74
C LEU A 146 11.57 6.01 -10.13
N VAL A 147 12.80 6.22 -10.62
CA VAL A 147 13.60 7.40 -10.29
C VAL A 147 12.86 8.71 -10.59
N ASN A 148 11.99 8.74 -11.61
CA ASN A 148 11.20 9.92 -11.93
C ASN A 148 10.10 10.17 -10.88
N ALA A 149 9.52 9.11 -10.31
CA ALA A 149 8.54 9.22 -9.24
C ALA A 149 9.18 9.82 -7.98
N LEU A 150 10.38 9.36 -7.63
CA LEU A 150 11.14 9.92 -6.50
C LEU A 150 11.45 11.40 -6.70
N LYS A 151 11.91 11.80 -7.88
CA LYS A 151 12.18 13.21 -8.20
C LYS A 151 10.94 14.10 -8.04
N LEU A 152 9.75 13.57 -8.33
CA LEU A 152 8.49 14.29 -8.15
C LEU A 152 8.11 14.43 -6.67
N LEU A 153 8.39 13.42 -5.85
CA LEU A 153 8.07 13.42 -4.41
C LEU A 153 9.13 14.09 -3.54
N GLN A 154 10.37 14.18 -4.00
CA GLN A 154 11.49 14.80 -3.29
C GLN A 154 11.17 16.22 -2.76
N PRO A 155 10.63 17.17 -3.55
CA PRO A 155 10.29 18.50 -3.02
C PRO A 155 9.21 18.46 -1.93
N ILE A 156 8.30 17.48 -1.97
CA ILE A 156 7.28 17.28 -0.92
C ILE A 156 7.97 16.74 0.33
N LYS A 157 8.84 15.74 0.18
CA LYS A 157 9.61 15.16 1.29
C LYS A 157 10.48 16.19 2.01
N ASP A 158 11.09 17.10 1.26
CA ASP A 158 11.96 18.15 1.79
C ASP A 158 11.17 19.17 2.64
N LYS A 159 9.90 19.43 2.30
CA LYS A 159 9.00 20.26 3.12
C LYS A 159 8.60 19.57 4.43
N TYR A 160 8.46 18.25 4.43
CA TYR A 160 7.95 17.46 5.56
C TYR A 160 9.01 16.51 6.11
N SER A 161 9.89 17.07 6.95
CA SER A 161 10.97 16.31 7.59
C SER A 161 10.48 15.21 8.53
N GLY A 162 9.29 15.39 9.14
CA GLY A 162 8.67 14.43 10.05
C GLY A 162 7.88 13.32 9.38
N VAL A 163 7.88 13.24 8.04
CA VAL A 163 7.24 12.16 7.27
C VAL A 163 8.32 11.22 6.74
N THR A 164 8.18 9.91 6.96
CA THR A 164 9.08 8.90 6.43
C THR A 164 8.86 8.70 4.92
N TYR A 165 9.90 8.29 4.19
CA TYR A 165 9.77 7.93 2.78
C TYR A 165 8.79 6.76 2.59
N ALA A 166 8.85 5.76 3.48
CA ALA A 166 7.94 4.63 3.50
C ALA A 166 6.47 5.08 3.53
N ASP A 167 6.10 5.96 4.47
CA ASP A 167 4.73 6.47 4.52
C ASP A 167 4.41 7.41 3.35
N LEU A 168 5.37 8.20 2.87
CA LEU A 168 5.17 9.11 1.75
C LEU A 168 4.82 8.34 0.46
N PHE A 169 5.50 7.23 0.17
CA PHE A 169 5.23 6.41 -1.02
C PHE A 169 3.84 5.78 -0.96
N GLN A 170 3.46 5.23 0.20
CA GLN A 170 2.15 4.63 0.37
C GLN A 170 1.02 5.68 0.39
N LEU A 171 1.26 6.84 1.01
CA LEU A 171 0.33 7.99 0.97
C LEU A 171 0.12 8.49 -0.47
N ALA A 172 1.21 8.61 -1.24
CA ALA A 172 1.16 9.04 -2.62
C ALA A 172 0.37 8.07 -3.50
N SER A 173 0.62 6.77 -3.33
CA SER A 173 -0.13 5.71 -4.02
C SER A 173 -1.62 5.73 -3.65
N ALA A 174 -1.95 5.78 -2.36
CA ALA A 174 -3.34 5.81 -1.88
C ALA A 174 -4.11 7.01 -2.43
N THR A 175 -3.49 8.19 -2.34
CA THR A 175 -4.08 9.46 -2.81
C THR A 175 -4.25 9.44 -4.33
N ALA A 176 -3.31 8.86 -5.07
CA ALA A 176 -3.43 8.71 -6.52
C ALA A 176 -4.60 7.80 -6.94
N VAL A 177 -4.87 6.73 -6.20
CA VAL A 177 -6.05 5.89 -6.45
C VAL A 177 -7.34 6.65 -6.21
N GLU A 178 -7.43 7.38 -5.09
CA GLU A 178 -8.62 8.16 -4.74
C GLU A 178 -8.89 9.29 -5.74
N GLU A 179 -7.88 10.07 -6.11
CA GLU A 179 -8.03 11.18 -7.08
C GLU A 179 -8.33 10.67 -8.49
N ALA A 180 -7.94 9.43 -8.83
CA ALA A 180 -8.33 8.77 -10.07
C ALA A 180 -9.79 8.26 -10.06
N GLY A 181 -10.54 8.47 -8.97
CA GLY A 181 -11.94 8.02 -8.81
C GLY A 181 -12.08 6.61 -8.23
N GLY A 182 -10.99 6.05 -7.69
CA GLY A 182 -11.01 4.77 -6.98
C GLY A 182 -11.62 4.86 -5.58
N PRO A 183 -11.76 3.72 -4.88
CA PRO A 183 -12.29 3.69 -3.52
C PRO A 183 -11.32 4.35 -2.52
N LYS A 184 -11.88 4.92 -1.45
CA LYS A 184 -11.09 5.41 -0.32
C LYS A 184 -10.43 4.25 0.42
N ILE A 185 -9.11 4.24 0.49
CA ILE A 185 -8.34 3.17 1.13
C ILE A 185 -8.10 3.53 2.61
N PRO A 186 -8.51 2.69 3.58
CA PRO A 186 -8.34 2.98 5.00
C PRO A 186 -6.88 2.83 5.44
N MET A 187 -6.06 3.83 5.13
CA MET A 187 -4.62 3.79 5.37
C MET A 187 -4.21 4.06 6.82
N LYS A 188 -3.25 3.25 7.28
CA LYS A 188 -2.49 3.48 8.52
C LYS A 188 -1.08 3.94 8.16
N TYR A 189 -0.54 4.82 9.00
CA TYR A 189 0.81 5.38 8.87
C TYR A 189 1.61 5.14 10.15
N GLY A 190 2.91 5.44 10.11
CA GLY A 190 3.87 5.13 11.15
C GLY A 190 4.94 4.14 10.68
N ARG A 191 5.11 3.96 9.37
CA ARG A 191 6.17 3.13 8.80
C ARG A 191 7.52 3.77 9.06
N VAL A 192 8.52 2.94 9.33
CA VAL A 192 9.89 3.35 9.60
C VAL A 192 10.73 3.17 8.34
N ASP A 193 11.55 4.17 8.04
CA ASP A 193 12.51 4.10 6.95
C ASP A 193 13.69 3.19 7.31
N VAL A 194 14.13 2.38 6.36
CA VAL A 194 15.48 1.77 6.42
C VAL A 194 16.56 2.84 6.51
N THR A 195 17.68 2.56 7.17
CA THR A 195 18.74 3.55 7.43
C THR A 195 19.73 3.68 6.27
N GLY A 196 19.97 2.60 5.52
CA GLY A 196 21.01 2.56 4.50
C GLY A 196 20.74 1.59 3.36
N PRO A 197 21.50 1.71 2.25
CA PRO A 197 21.31 0.88 1.05
C PRO A 197 21.64 -0.61 1.28
N GLU A 198 22.41 -0.94 2.32
CA GLU A 198 22.70 -2.33 2.72
C GLU A 198 21.47 -3.10 3.21
N GLN A 199 20.38 -2.38 3.52
CA GLN A 199 19.11 -2.95 3.96
C GLN A 199 18.10 -3.13 2.81
N CYS A 200 18.50 -2.82 1.57
CA CYS A 200 17.67 -3.09 0.40
C CYS A 200 17.52 -4.61 0.19
N PRO A 201 16.32 -5.08 -0.18
CA PRO A 201 16.11 -6.46 -0.58
C PRO A 201 16.86 -6.78 -1.87
N GLU A 202 17.18 -8.07 -2.06
CA GLU A 202 17.76 -8.56 -3.31
C GLU A 202 16.79 -8.44 -4.50
N GLU A 203 17.33 -8.34 -5.71
CA GLU A 203 16.55 -8.33 -6.94
C GLU A 203 15.80 -9.66 -7.16
N GLY A 204 14.65 -9.61 -7.85
CA GLY A 204 13.86 -10.80 -8.21
C GLY A 204 12.70 -11.13 -7.28
N ARG A 205 12.46 -10.34 -6.22
CA ARG A 205 11.27 -10.50 -5.37
C ARG A 205 9.97 -9.98 -5.99
N LEU A 206 10.10 -9.09 -6.99
CA LEU A 206 8.97 -8.53 -7.72
C LEU A 206 8.50 -9.48 -8.83
N PRO A 207 7.21 -9.46 -9.16
CA PRO A 207 6.64 -10.35 -10.17
C PRO A 207 7.13 -9.99 -11.57
N ASP A 208 7.48 -11.00 -12.37
CA ASP A 208 7.64 -10.84 -13.81
C ASP A 208 6.27 -10.69 -14.50
N ALA A 209 6.25 -10.01 -15.64
CA ALA A 209 5.05 -9.83 -16.44
C ALA A 209 4.63 -11.18 -17.07
N GLY A 210 3.77 -11.94 -16.39
CA GLY A 210 3.25 -13.22 -16.86
C GLY A 210 1.97 -13.68 -16.13
N PRO A 211 1.10 -14.47 -16.79
CA PRO A 211 -0.23 -14.81 -16.28
C PRO A 211 -0.23 -15.67 -15.00
N LEU A 212 0.84 -16.43 -14.73
CA LEU A 212 0.92 -17.32 -13.56
C LEU A 212 1.21 -16.57 -12.25
N HIS A 213 1.71 -15.34 -12.31
CA HIS A 213 2.21 -14.61 -11.14
C HIS A 213 1.15 -13.68 -10.49
N LEU A 214 0.00 -13.48 -11.14
CA LEU A 214 -1.06 -12.54 -10.71
C LEU A 214 -1.70 -12.90 -9.35
N LEU A 215 -1.73 -14.18 -8.97
CA LEU A 215 -2.28 -14.62 -7.68
C LEU A 215 -1.40 -14.19 -6.48
N ILE A 216 -0.09 -14.08 -6.67
CA ILE A 216 0.84 -13.64 -5.62
C ILE A 216 0.68 -12.13 -5.36
N ILE A 217 0.33 -11.36 -6.39
CA ILE A 217 0.16 -9.92 -6.36
C ILE A 217 -0.99 -9.52 -5.41
N CYS A 218 -2.15 -10.17 -5.53
CA CYS A 218 -3.32 -9.85 -4.70
C CYS A 218 -3.11 -10.15 -3.20
N VAL A 219 -2.43 -11.25 -2.87
CA VAL A 219 -2.26 -11.67 -1.46
C VAL A 219 -1.33 -10.73 -0.71
N LYS A 220 -0.22 -10.30 -1.34
CA LYS A 220 0.74 -9.38 -0.70
C LYS A 220 0.17 -7.98 -0.49
N PHE A 221 -0.68 -7.50 -1.40
CA PHE A 221 -1.26 -6.16 -1.29
C PHE A 221 -2.25 -6.03 -0.13
N SER A 222 -3.04 -7.08 0.13
CA SER A 222 -4.07 -7.03 1.18
C SER A 222 -3.49 -7.05 2.60
N THR A 223 -2.28 -7.56 2.80
CA THR A 223 -1.65 -7.67 4.14
C THR A 223 -0.89 -6.42 4.57
N GLU A 224 -0.41 -5.61 3.62
CA GLU A 224 0.43 -4.42 3.91
C GLU A 224 -0.39 -3.12 4.06
N TRP A 225 -1.61 -3.11 3.54
CA TRP A 225 -2.52 -1.96 3.58
C TRP A 225 -3.59 -2.08 4.69
N GLY A 226 -3.63 -3.22 5.40
CA GLY A 226 -4.59 -3.55 6.46
C GLY A 226 -4.09 -3.27 7.88
#